data_AF-A0A945FQD7-F1
#
_entry.id   AF-A0A945FQD7-F1
#
_cell.length_a   1.000
_cell.length_b   1.000
_cell.length_c   1.000
_cell.angle_alpha   90.00
_cell.angle_beta   90.00
_cell.angle_gamma   90.00
#
_symmetry.space_group_name_H-M   'P 1'
#
loop_
_entity.id
_entity.type
_entity.pdbx_description
1 polymer ?
#
loop_
_entity_poly.entity_id
_entity_poly.type
_entity_poly.pdbx_seq_one_letter_code
_entity_poly.pdbx_strand_id
1 'polypeptide(L)'
;MTEFLPPKSKSHVPIHFEIGRISVQFLWNIDRWHHCFQIDQKNYLQSVEKDGITQNNGEQTVPHGISDMWPASPVITEVTPTEAMGRPALVAIGLAGRSHFSASLTASEAEKDSMLVEVACRAQEAPKWLGSTYLRYGESPQDNLIAIQPQAIDTFDRPVTILWSYRISVGGIEAVHPASCGKLLFPSNC
;
A
#
# COMPACT_ATOMS: atom_id res chain seq x y z
N MET A 1 -16.57 6.59 -40.83
CA MET A 1 -16.65 6.33 -39.38
C MET A 1 -15.54 5.36 -39.04
N THR A 2 -14.44 5.86 -38.50
CA THR A 2 -13.31 5.04 -38.04
C THR A 2 -13.67 4.53 -36.65
N GLU A 3 -13.88 3.23 -36.53
CA GLU A 3 -14.08 2.58 -35.24
C GLU A 3 -12.77 2.72 -34.44
N PHE A 4 -12.84 3.50 -33.36
CA PHE A 4 -11.80 3.48 -32.34
C PHE A 4 -11.90 2.15 -31.60
N LEU A 5 -11.04 1.20 -31.97
CA LEU A 5 -10.81 0.02 -31.15
C LEU A 5 -10.27 0.51 -29.79
N PRO A 6 -10.92 0.15 -28.66
CA PRO A 6 -10.35 0.46 -27.36
C PRO A 6 -8.95 -0.16 -27.27
N PRO A 7 -7.99 0.50 -26.59
CA PRO A 7 -6.66 -0.07 -26.42
C PRO A 7 -6.80 -1.47 -25.83
N LYS A 8 -6.15 -2.46 -26.45
CA LYS A 8 -6.04 -3.81 -25.87
C LYS A 8 -5.55 -3.63 -24.44
N SER A 9 -6.35 -4.06 -23.46
CA SER A 9 -5.92 -4.04 -22.07
C SER A 9 -4.61 -4.83 -21.98
N LYS A 10 -3.59 -4.25 -21.32
CA LYS A 10 -2.41 -5.02 -20.97
C LYS A 10 -2.90 -6.21 -20.16
N SER A 11 -2.55 -7.43 -20.57
CA SER A 11 -2.83 -8.60 -19.76
C SER A 11 -1.89 -8.55 -18.56
N HIS A 12 -2.42 -8.16 -17.41
CA HIS A 12 -1.67 -8.13 -16.16
C HIS A 12 -1.76 -9.52 -15.52
N VAL A 13 -0.68 -10.28 -15.59
CA VAL A 13 -0.55 -11.58 -14.93
C VAL A 13 -0.45 -11.34 -13.41
N PRO A 14 -1.21 -12.07 -12.57
CA PRO A 14 -1.08 -11.96 -11.12
C PRO A 14 0.37 -12.13 -10.66
N ILE A 15 0.82 -11.25 -9.76
CA ILE A 15 2.17 -11.32 -9.19
C ILE A 15 2.07 -11.92 -7.80
N HIS A 16 2.94 -12.87 -7.50
CA HIS A 16 2.99 -13.55 -6.22
C HIS A 16 4.38 -13.41 -5.61
N PHE A 17 4.42 -13.19 -4.30
CA PHE A 17 5.66 -13.08 -3.54
C PHE A 17 5.47 -13.70 -2.16
N GLU A 18 6.41 -14.55 -1.76
CA GLU A 18 6.30 -15.38 -0.57
C GLU A 18 7.56 -15.28 0.29
N ILE A 19 7.35 -15.20 1.60
CA ILE A 19 8.38 -15.18 2.64
C ILE A 19 7.92 -16.08 3.77
N GLY A 20 8.50 -17.29 3.81
CA GLY A 20 8.14 -18.29 4.82
C GLY A 20 6.65 -18.62 4.74
N ARG A 21 5.90 -18.31 5.78
CA ARG A 21 4.46 -18.60 5.88
C ARG A 21 3.56 -17.51 5.30
N ILE A 22 4.13 -16.39 4.87
CA ILE A 22 3.39 -15.22 4.43
C ILE A 22 3.60 -15.04 2.94
N SER A 23 2.50 -14.84 2.22
CA SER A 23 2.55 -14.44 0.83
C SER A 23 1.69 -13.22 0.57
N VAL A 24 2.01 -12.51 -0.50
CA VAL A 24 1.21 -11.42 -1.04
C VAL A 24 0.93 -11.70 -2.50
N GLN A 25 -0.33 -11.55 -2.89
CA GLN A 25 -0.76 -11.66 -4.28
C GLN A 25 -1.25 -10.30 -4.76
N PHE A 26 -0.71 -9.83 -5.87
CA PHE A 26 -1.17 -8.64 -6.58
C PHE A 26 -2.05 -9.06 -7.76
N LEU A 27 -3.27 -8.51 -7.79
CA LEU A 27 -4.28 -8.75 -8.82
C LEU A 27 -4.63 -7.41 -9.46
N TRP A 28 -4.52 -7.33 -10.79
CA TRP A 28 -4.89 -6.12 -11.49
C TRP A 28 -6.41 -5.96 -11.49
N ASN A 29 -6.88 -4.80 -11.07
CA ASN A 29 -8.28 -4.45 -11.09
C ASN A 29 -8.45 -3.03 -11.65
N ILE A 30 -9.17 -2.93 -12.76
CA ILE A 30 -9.50 -1.69 -13.47
C ILE A 30 -8.23 -0.92 -13.89
N ASP A 31 -7.65 -0.14 -12.99
CA ASP A 31 -6.55 0.80 -13.25
C ASP A 31 -5.33 0.61 -12.33
N ARG A 32 -5.39 -0.30 -11.35
CA ARG A 32 -4.33 -0.51 -10.36
C ARG A 32 -4.26 -1.95 -9.87
N TRP A 33 -3.16 -2.28 -9.21
CA TRP A 33 -3.01 -3.52 -8.48
C TRP A 33 -3.71 -3.42 -7.12
N HIS A 34 -4.60 -4.38 -6.86
CA HIS A 34 -5.03 -4.72 -5.52
C HIS A 34 -4.08 -5.78 -4.96
N HIS A 35 -3.90 -5.84 -3.65
CA HIS A 35 -3.10 -6.91 -3.05
C HIS A 35 -3.75 -7.57 -1.84
N CYS A 36 -3.54 -8.87 -1.72
CA CYS A 36 -4.02 -9.68 -0.61
C CYS A 36 -2.83 -10.38 0.05
N PHE A 37 -2.64 -10.15 1.33
CA PHE A 37 -1.74 -10.93 2.15
C PHE A 37 -2.43 -12.21 2.61
N GLN A 38 -1.69 -13.31 2.56
CA GLN A 38 -2.11 -14.61 3.03
C GLN A 38 -1.12 -15.14 4.06
N ILE A 39 -1.64 -15.90 5.03
CA ILE A 39 -0.86 -16.63 6.02
C ILE A 39 -1.24 -18.11 5.88
N ASP A 40 -0.26 -18.98 5.64
CA ASP A 40 -0.48 -20.40 5.34
C ASP A 40 -1.55 -20.60 4.24
N GLN A 41 -1.45 -19.81 3.17
CA GLN A 41 -2.37 -19.82 2.01
C GLN A 41 -3.82 -19.43 2.33
N LYS A 42 -4.09 -18.89 3.52
CA LYS A 42 -5.40 -18.34 3.88
C LYS A 42 -5.36 -16.82 3.81
N ASN A 43 -6.37 -16.24 3.17
CA ASN A 43 -6.53 -14.79 3.11
C ASN A 43 -6.51 -14.17 4.50
N TYR A 44 -5.68 -13.14 4.67
CA TYR A 44 -5.48 -12.45 5.93
C TYR A 44 -5.84 -10.97 5.84
N LEU A 45 -5.22 -10.23 4.92
CA LEU A 45 -5.45 -8.79 4.73
C LEU A 45 -5.66 -8.47 3.25
N GLN A 46 -6.80 -7.88 2.90
CA GLN A 46 -7.07 -7.36 1.56
C GLN A 46 -6.84 -5.84 1.55
N SER A 47 -6.04 -5.34 0.59
CA SER A 47 -5.89 -3.90 0.38
C SER A 47 -7.22 -3.27 0.04
N VAL A 48 -7.47 -2.11 0.63
CA VAL A 48 -8.65 -1.31 0.36
C VAL A 48 -8.28 -0.24 -0.66
N GLU A 49 -8.79 -0.42 -1.86
CA GLU A 49 -8.83 0.62 -2.87
C GLU A 49 -10.13 1.43 -2.70
N LYS A 50 -10.18 2.66 -3.22
CA LYS A 50 -11.32 3.59 -3.08
C LYS A 50 -12.71 2.92 -3.25
N ASP A 51 -12.81 1.92 -4.13
CA ASP A 51 -14.04 1.19 -4.46
C ASP A 51 -14.49 0.15 -3.41
N GLY A 52 -13.58 -0.30 -2.55
CA GLY A 52 -13.84 -1.28 -1.48
C GLY A 52 -14.58 -0.70 -0.29
N ILE A 53 -14.66 0.63 -0.19
CA ILE A 53 -15.37 1.35 0.86
C ILE A 53 -16.71 1.84 0.31
N THR A 54 -17.60 0.91 -0.02
CA THR A 54 -18.99 1.29 -0.30
C THR A 54 -19.66 1.67 1.00
N GLN A 55 -20.16 2.92 1.09
CA GLN A 55 -20.98 3.45 2.18
C GLN A 55 -22.38 2.78 2.24
N ASN A 56 -22.45 1.45 2.14
CA ASN A 56 -23.72 0.74 2.12
C ASN A 56 -24.11 0.30 3.55
N ASN A 57 -24.95 1.12 4.16
CA ASN A 57 -25.95 0.76 5.18
C ASN A 57 -25.45 0.07 6.46
N GLY A 58 -24.27 0.44 6.93
CA GLY A 58 -23.79 0.20 8.29
C GLY A 58 -22.55 1.06 8.47
N GLU A 59 -22.46 1.82 9.56
CA GLU A 59 -21.37 2.75 9.83
C GLU A 59 -20.02 2.02 9.88
N GLN A 60 -19.38 1.84 8.73
CA GLN A 60 -17.96 1.51 8.67
C GLN A 60 -17.22 2.83 8.56
N THR A 61 -16.55 3.23 9.64
CA THR A 61 -15.90 4.53 9.74
C THR A 61 -14.69 4.58 8.82
N VAL A 62 -14.93 5.05 7.61
CA VAL A 62 -13.90 5.35 6.61
C VAL A 62 -12.96 6.40 7.19
N PRO A 63 -11.63 6.25 7.06
CA PRO A 63 -10.73 7.32 7.44
C PRO A 63 -11.09 8.63 6.74
N HIS A 64 -11.20 9.72 7.50
CA HIS A 64 -11.52 11.02 6.94
C HIS A 64 -10.44 11.49 5.95
N GLY A 65 -10.86 12.12 4.86
CA GLY A 65 -9.94 12.71 3.87
C GLY A 65 -9.62 11.83 2.66
N ILE A 66 -10.15 10.59 2.61
CA ILE A 66 -10.01 9.72 1.44
C ILE A 66 -10.64 10.35 0.18
N SER A 67 -9.90 10.33 -0.92
CA SER A 67 -10.32 10.86 -2.23
C SER A 67 -9.51 10.23 -3.37
N ASP A 68 -9.76 10.60 -4.63
CA ASP A 68 -8.92 10.18 -5.77
C ASP A 68 -7.48 10.65 -5.67
N MET A 69 -7.25 11.81 -5.05
CA MET A 69 -5.91 12.37 -4.82
C MET A 69 -5.21 11.72 -3.63
N TRP A 70 -5.99 11.25 -2.66
CA TRP A 70 -5.54 10.71 -1.38
C TRP A 70 -6.31 9.42 -1.06
N PRO A 71 -6.01 8.32 -1.76
CA PRO A 71 -6.75 7.07 -1.64
C PRO A 71 -6.48 6.37 -0.30
N ALA A 72 -7.35 5.43 0.06
CA ALA A 72 -7.25 4.65 1.30
C ALA A 72 -5.93 3.88 1.42
N SER A 73 -5.40 3.40 0.29
CA SER A 73 -4.10 2.74 0.16
C SER A 73 -3.30 3.36 -0.99
N PRO A 74 -1.96 3.19 -1.03
CA PRO A 74 -1.13 3.65 -2.13
C PRO A 74 -1.66 3.13 -3.47
N VAL A 75 -1.77 4.00 -4.47
CA VAL A 75 -2.06 3.54 -5.83
C VAL A 75 -0.83 2.85 -6.36
N ILE A 76 -0.95 1.56 -6.64
CA ILE A 76 0.12 0.75 -7.21
C ILE A 76 -0.27 0.41 -8.63
N THR A 77 0.47 0.92 -9.62
CA THR A 77 0.23 0.64 -11.05
C THR A 77 1.29 -0.26 -11.65
N GLU A 78 2.44 -0.37 -11.00
CA GLU A 78 3.53 -1.26 -11.42
C GLU A 78 4.10 -1.97 -10.21
N VAL A 79 4.38 -3.26 -10.37
CA VAL A 79 5.01 -4.13 -9.37
C VAL A 79 6.08 -4.94 -10.08
N THR A 80 7.28 -4.91 -9.54
CA THR A 80 8.46 -5.56 -10.11
C THR A 80 9.11 -6.44 -9.05
N PRO A 81 9.11 -7.77 -9.23
CA PRO A 81 9.98 -8.68 -8.49
C PRO A 81 11.44 -8.34 -8.76
N THR A 82 12.23 -8.30 -7.69
CA THR A 82 13.64 -7.95 -7.75
C THR A 82 14.40 -8.64 -6.62
N GLU A 83 15.68 -8.32 -6.50
CA GLU A 83 16.51 -8.70 -5.37
C GLU A 83 17.07 -7.44 -4.68
N ALA A 84 17.09 -7.46 -3.35
CA ALA A 84 17.74 -6.45 -2.52
C ALA A 84 18.74 -7.15 -1.60
N MET A 85 20.02 -6.74 -1.67
CA MET A 85 21.10 -7.35 -0.88
C MET A 85 21.18 -8.89 -1.02
N GLY A 86 20.89 -9.40 -2.22
CA GLY A 86 20.88 -10.84 -2.53
C GLY A 86 19.68 -11.61 -1.97
N ARG A 87 18.62 -10.91 -1.54
CA ARG A 87 17.37 -11.52 -1.06
C ARG A 87 16.20 -11.12 -1.95
N PRO A 88 15.20 -12.00 -2.15
CA PRO A 88 14.00 -11.65 -2.89
C PRO A 88 13.28 -10.43 -2.31
N ALA A 89 12.81 -9.55 -3.19
CA ALA A 89 12.07 -8.36 -2.85
C ALA A 89 11.02 -8.04 -3.92
N LEU A 90 10.03 -7.23 -3.57
CA LEU A 90 9.19 -6.53 -4.53
C LEU A 90 9.41 -5.03 -4.41
N VAL A 91 9.39 -4.35 -5.55
CA VAL A 91 9.25 -2.90 -5.63
C VAL A 91 7.97 -2.58 -6.37
N ALA A 92 7.17 -1.69 -5.80
CA ALA A 92 5.91 -1.23 -6.33
C ALA A 92 5.94 0.28 -6.50
N ILE A 93 5.34 0.80 -7.56
CA ILE A 93 5.18 2.23 -7.78
C ILE A 93 3.79 2.55 -8.33
N GLY A 94 3.36 3.79 -8.13
CA GLY A 94 2.19 4.34 -8.80
C GLY A 94 1.94 5.78 -8.42
N LEU A 95 0.76 6.28 -8.79
CA LEU A 95 0.47 7.70 -8.74
C LEU A 95 -1.00 7.95 -8.42
N ALA A 96 -1.24 8.95 -7.57
CA ALA A 96 -2.57 9.52 -7.33
C ALA A 96 -2.48 11.04 -7.49
N GLY A 97 -3.18 11.59 -8.48
CA GLY A 97 -3.09 13.01 -8.79
C GLY A 97 -1.68 13.47 -9.14
N ARG A 98 -1.03 14.21 -8.25
CA ARG A 98 0.37 14.68 -8.41
C ARG A 98 1.35 13.95 -7.48
N SER A 99 0.85 13.07 -6.63
CA SER A 99 1.62 12.37 -5.61
C SER A 99 2.12 11.04 -6.16
N HIS A 100 3.41 10.78 -6.00
CA HIS A 100 4.02 9.51 -6.39
C HIS A 100 4.10 8.60 -5.17
N PHE A 101 3.68 7.37 -5.34
CA PHE A 101 3.79 6.33 -4.34
C PHE A 101 4.84 5.32 -4.77
N SER A 102 5.63 4.86 -3.80
CA SER A 102 6.51 3.72 -3.97
C SER A 102 6.43 2.84 -2.73
N ALA A 103 6.52 1.54 -2.91
CA ALA A 103 6.62 0.60 -1.80
C ALA A 103 7.66 -0.48 -2.07
N SER A 104 8.32 -0.95 -1.02
CA SER A 104 9.14 -2.16 -1.03
C SER A 104 8.50 -3.21 -0.13
N LEU A 105 8.59 -4.48 -0.54
CA LEU A 105 8.22 -5.62 0.29
C LEU A 105 9.42 -6.56 0.36
N THR A 106 9.89 -6.84 1.57
CA THR A 106 11.11 -7.64 1.82
C THR A 106 10.92 -8.58 3.00
N ALA A 107 11.84 -9.53 3.16
CA ALA A 107 11.90 -10.34 4.37
C ALA A 107 12.35 -9.46 5.53
N SER A 108 11.58 -9.46 6.61
CA SER A 108 12.00 -8.78 7.84
C SER A 108 13.21 -9.50 8.44
N GLU A 109 14.23 -8.75 8.83
CA GLU A 109 15.37 -9.29 9.57
C GLU A 109 15.07 -9.46 11.06
N ALA A 110 14.07 -8.74 11.58
CA ALA A 110 13.74 -8.71 13.00
C ALA A 110 12.97 -9.95 13.46
N GLU A 111 12.26 -10.63 12.56
CA GLU A 111 11.39 -11.76 12.89
C GLU A 111 11.23 -12.71 11.71
N LYS A 112 11.32 -14.02 12.00
CA LYS A 112 11.09 -15.08 11.00
C LYS A 112 9.63 -15.08 10.55
N ASP A 113 9.39 -15.50 9.30
CA ASP A 113 8.04 -15.61 8.74
C ASP A 113 7.29 -14.27 8.83
N SER A 114 8.02 -13.18 8.59
CA SER A 114 7.45 -11.84 8.56
C SER A 114 7.96 -11.04 7.37
N MET A 115 7.06 -10.23 6.81
CA MET A 115 7.31 -9.38 5.65
C MET A 115 7.34 -7.93 6.11
N LEU A 116 8.42 -7.23 5.80
CA LEU A 116 8.53 -5.79 5.98
C LEU A 116 7.95 -5.10 4.74
N VAL A 117 7.04 -4.16 4.97
CA VAL A 117 6.47 -3.29 3.95
C VAL A 117 6.88 -1.86 4.28
N GLU A 118 7.54 -1.20 3.34
CA GLU A 118 7.92 0.20 3.49
C GLU A 118 7.29 0.99 2.36
N VAL A 119 6.65 2.10 2.70
CA VAL A 119 5.93 2.93 1.73
C VAL A 119 6.44 4.36 1.82
N ALA A 120 6.62 4.96 0.65
CA ALA A 120 6.91 6.38 0.50
C ALA A 120 5.87 7.05 -0.38
N CYS A 121 5.47 8.26 0.00
CA CYS A 121 4.67 9.15 -0.83
C CYS A 121 5.45 10.46 -1.05
N ARG A 122 5.78 10.78 -2.30
CA ARG A 122 6.25 12.12 -2.67
C ARG A 122 5.03 13.00 -2.91
N ALA A 123 4.59 13.67 -1.85
CA ALA A 123 3.46 14.57 -1.87
C ALA A 123 3.84 15.94 -2.43
N GLN A 124 2.97 16.50 -3.28
CA GLN A 124 3.11 17.84 -3.88
C GLN A 124 2.21 18.89 -3.21
N GLU A 125 1.25 18.44 -2.42
CA GLU A 125 0.35 19.25 -1.60
C GLU A 125 0.09 18.52 -0.27
N ALA A 126 -0.43 19.24 0.73
CA ALA A 126 -0.69 18.68 2.05
C ALA A 126 -1.70 17.51 1.95
N PRO A 127 -1.33 16.30 2.39
CA PRO A 127 -2.22 15.16 2.32
C PRO A 127 -3.40 15.33 3.27
N LYS A 128 -4.61 15.10 2.76
CA LYS A 128 -5.81 14.96 3.61
C LYS A 128 -5.83 13.62 4.32
N TRP A 129 -5.24 12.62 3.68
CA TRP A 129 -5.11 11.27 4.17
C TRP A 129 -3.87 10.63 3.55
N LEU A 130 -3.13 9.85 4.34
CA LEU A 130 -2.09 8.94 3.87
C LEU A 130 -2.05 7.70 4.75
N GLY A 131 -1.86 6.55 4.13
CA GLY A 131 -1.66 5.30 4.84
C GLY A 131 -1.83 4.10 3.92
N SER A 132 -1.77 2.93 4.53
CA SER A 132 -2.17 1.66 3.92
C SER A 132 -3.37 1.12 4.70
N THR A 133 -4.48 0.90 4.01
CA THR A 133 -5.73 0.44 4.60
C THR A 133 -6.05 -0.99 4.14
N TYR A 134 -6.45 -1.81 5.10
CA TYR A 134 -6.71 -3.24 4.89
C TYR A 134 -8.03 -3.66 5.52
N LEU A 135 -8.71 -4.59 4.86
CA LEU A 135 -9.77 -5.41 5.47
C LEU A 135 -9.16 -6.73 5.94
N ARG A 136 -9.37 -7.06 7.22
CA ARG A 136 -8.98 -8.34 7.82
C ARG A 136 -10.06 -9.38 7.58
N TYR A 137 -9.66 -10.52 7.04
CA TYR A 137 -10.56 -11.66 6.87
C TYR A 137 -10.88 -12.30 8.22
N GLY A 138 -12.14 -12.73 8.39
CA GLY A 138 -12.60 -13.46 9.57
C GLY A 138 -13.00 -12.58 10.76
N GLU A 139 -12.82 -11.26 10.69
CA GLU A 139 -13.25 -10.31 11.72
C GLU A 139 -14.66 -9.77 11.45
N SER A 140 -15.29 -9.22 12.50
CA SER A 140 -16.55 -8.50 12.40
C SER A 140 -16.41 -7.25 11.51
N PRO A 141 -17.47 -6.77 10.84
CA PRO A 141 -17.42 -5.52 10.07
C PRO A 141 -16.98 -4.28 10.87
N GLN A 142 -17.18 -4.29 12.19
CA GLN A 142 -16.76 -3.21 13.08
C GLN A 142 -15.26 -3.21 13.36
N ASP A 143 -14.61 -4.39 13.32
CA ASP A 143 -13.21 -4.57 13.73
C ASP A 143 -12.29 -4.99 12.58
N ASN A 144 -12.83 -5.20 11.38
CA ASN A 144 -12.06 -5.71 10.24
C ASN A 144 -11.24 -4.64 9.51
N LEU A 145 -11.43 -3.35 9.78
CA LEU A 145 -10.70 -2.30 9.07
C LEU A 145 -9.44 -1.89 9.84
N ILE A 146 -8.30 -1.93 9.17
CA ILE A 146 -7.00 -1.51 9.73
C ILE A 146 -6.43 -0.41 8.84
N ALA A 147 -5.89 0.63 9.45
CA ALA A 147 -5.13 1.65 8.74
C ALA A 147 -3.78 1.86 9.43
N ILE A 148 -2.70 1.74 8.66
CA ILE A 148 -1.36 2.15 9.09
C ILE A 148 -1.06 3.49 8.42
N GLN A 149 -0.77 4.50 9.24
CA GLN A 149 -0.55 5.87 8.78
C GLN A 149 0.88 6.32 9.12
N PRO A 150 1.45 7.27 8.36
CA PRO A 150 2.67 7.95 8.76
C PRO A 150 2.42 8.80 10.01
N GLN A 151 3.50 9.19 10.68
CA GLN A 151 3.43 10.21 11.71
C GLN A 151 2.88 11.53 11.13
N ALA A 152 2.10 12.25 11.93
CA ALA A 152 1.54 13.54 11.55
C ALA A 152 2.63 14.50 11.07
N ILE A 153 2.31 15.27 10.03
CA ILE A 153 3.21 16.25 9.44
C ILE A 153 2.76 17.62 9.94
N ASP A 154 3.60 18.25 10.78
CA ASP A 154 3.25 19.53 11.40
C ASP A 154 3.17 20.68 10.39
N THR A 155 3.95 20.61 9.30
CA THR A 155 4.03 21.68 8.29
C THR A 155 4.25 21.13 6.88
N PHE A 156 3.51 21.66 5.92
CA PHE A 156 3.67 21.38 4.49
C PHE A 156 3.84 22.69 3.73
N ASP A 157 5.09 23.12 3.57
CA ASP A 157 5.49 24.36 2.89
C ASP A 157 6.10 24.10 1.49
N ARG A 158 6.46 22.84 1.21
CA ARG A 158 7.08 22.39 -0.03
C ARG A 158 6.81 20.90 -0.26
N PRO A 159 7.07 20.37 -1.48
CA PRO A 159 6.98 18.94 -1.73
C PRO A 159 7.88 18.13 -0.78
N VAL A 160 7.32 17.11 -0.14
CA VAL A 160 8.01 16.26 0.84
C VAL A 160 7.82 14.78 0.52
N THR A 161 8.77 13.96 0.96
CA THR A 161 8.63 12.51 0.94
C THR A 161 8.22 12.06 2.34
N ILE A 162 7.08 11.38 2.40
CA ILE A 162 6.43 10.93 3.63
C ILE A 162 6.53 9.42 3.66
N LEU A 163 6.98 8.86 4.78
CA LEU A 163 7.30 7.45 4.91
C LEU A 163 6.44 6.82 6.00
N TRP A 164 6.03 5.58 5.77
CA TRP A 164 5.50 4.71 6.82
C TRP A 164 5.87 3.27 6.48
N SER A 165 6.11 2.49 7.53
CA SER A 165 6.51 1.10 7.40
C SER A 165 5.77 0.25 8.40
N TYR A 166 5.54 -1.00 8.04
CA TYR A 166 4.87 -1.96 8.90
C TYR A 166 5.36 -3.36 8.56
N ARG A 167 5.23 -4.23 9.53
CA ARG A 167 5.55 -5.64 9.41
C ARG A 167 4.25 -6.42 9.45
N ILE A 168 4.16 -7.41 8.57
CA ILE A 168 3.10 -8.42 8.59
C ILE A 168 3.75 -9.73 9.02
N SER A 169 3.21 -10.33 10.08
CA SER A 169 3.70 -11.57 10.69
C SER A 169 2.52 -12.51 10.96
N VAL A 170 2.80 -13.74 11.39
CA VAL A 170 1.79 -14.65 11.94
C VAL A 170 1.11 -14.08 13.21
N GLY A 171 1.80 -13.20 13.94
CA GLY A 171 1.26 -12.49 15.11
C GLY A 171 0.39 -11.29 14.76
N GLY A 172 0.37 -10.90 13.49
CA GLY A 172 -0.47 -9.83 12.96
C GLY A 172 0.31 -8.74 12.24
N ILE A 173 -0.34 -7.59 12.05
CA ILE A 173 0.22 -6.39 11.45
C ILE A 173 0.64 -5.39 12.52
N GLU A 174 1.86 -4.86 12.41
CA GLU A 174 2.44 -3.92 13.37
C GLU A 174 3.15 -2.79 12.63
N ALA A 175 2.92 -1.54 13.03
CA ALA A 175 3.69 -0.40 12.54
C ALA A 175 5.14 -0.47 13.07
N VAL A 176 6.12 -0.28 12.18
CA VAL A 176 7.55 -0.29 12.54
C VAL A 176 8.22 0.99 12.07
N HIS A 177 9.25 1.44 12.78
CA HIS A 177 10.04 2.61 12.36
C HIS A 177 10.47 2.47 10.89
N PRO A 178 10.32 3.51 10.04
CA PRO A 178 10.01 4.92 10.36
C PRO A 178 8.54 5.28 10.63
N ALA A 179 7.61 4.34 10.82
CA ALA A 179 6.27 4.65 11.32
C ALA A 179 6.24 5.28 12.73
N SER A 180 7.41 5.44 13.35
CA SER A 180 7.73 6.51 14.29
C SER A 180 9.18 6.90 14.01
N CYS A 181 9.53 8.19 14.06
CA CYS A 181 10.84 8.82 13.81
C CYS A 181 11.40 8.84 12.36
N GLY A 182 11.74 10.05 11.88
CA GLY A 182 12.73 10.24 10.80
C GLY A 182 12.21 10.93 9.53
N LYS A 183 12.31 12.27 9.51
CA LYS A 183 12.18 13.09 8.29
C LYS A 183 13.39 12.81 7.38
N LEU A 184 13.25 11.98 6.34
CA LEU A 184 14.27 11.90 5.27
C LEU A 184 14.05 13.04 4.28
N LEU A 185 14.73 14.17 4.53
CA LEU A 185 14.83 15.27 3.59
C LEU A 185 15.84 14.90 2.49
N PHE A 186 15.36 14.58 1.29
CA PHE A 186 16.21 14.61 0.10
C PHE A 186 16.25 16.04 -0.43
N PRO A 187 17.41 16.74 -0.42
CA PRO A 187 17.55 17.99 -1.16
C PRO A 187 17.41 17.69 -2.65
N SER A 188 16.36 18.23 -3.26
CA SER A 188 16.20 18.24 -4.71
C SER A 188 17.09 19.35 -5.24
N ASN A 189 18.30 19.01 -5.70
CA ASN A 189 19.08 19.91 -6.54
C ASN A 189 18.97 19.40 -7.99
N CYS A 190 18.11 20.04 -8.77
CA CYS A 190 18.27 20.19 -10.21
C CYS A 190 18.28 21.69 -10.50
#